data_AF-A0A9X3Z729-F1
#
_entry.id   AF-A0A9X3Z729-F1
#
_cell.length_a   1.000
_cell.length_b   1.000
_cell.length_c   1.000
_cell.angle_alpha   90.00
_cell.angle_beta   90.00
_cell.angle_gamma   90.00
#
_symmetry.space_group_name_H-M   'P 1'
#
loop_
_entity.id
_entity.type
_entity.pdbx_description
1 polymer ?
#
loop_
_entity_poly.entity_id
_entity_poly.type
_entity_poly.pdbx_seq_one_letter_code
_entity_poly.pdbx_strand_id
1 'polypeptide(L)' 'MDLPITLILLTGALLLLAVSNIMSRRPSPIGRVWPVPYNALQFISLLVSIAMAAHLVTLLTGTPFAGRMGN' A
#
# COMPACT_ATOMS: atom_id res chain seq x y z
N MET A 1 3.01 -16.69 -1.82
CA MET A 1 1.96 -16.54 -0.79
C MET A 1 0.68 -17.11 -1.38
N ASP A 2 -0.23 -17.62 -0.55
CA ASP A 2 -1.50 -18.13 -1.05
C ASP A 2 -2.49 -16.98 -1.31
N LEU A 3 -3.44 -17.21 -2.22
CA LEU A 3 -4.45 -16.23 -2.63
C LEU A 3 -5.12 -15.51 -1.44
N PRO A 4 -5.56 -16.19 -0.36
CA PRO A 4 -6.20 -15.52 0.77
C PRO A 4 -5.28 -14.52 1.47
N ILE A 5 -3.99 -14.85 1.62
CA ILE A 5 -3.00 -14.00 2.28
C ILE A 5 -2.75 -12.76 1.42
N THR A 6 -2.58 -12.93 0.12
CA THR A 6 -2.40 -11.83 -0.83
C THR A 6 -3.57 -10.85 -0.78
N LEU A 7 -4.81 -11.36 -0.73
CA LEU A 7 -6.01 -10.52 -0.63
C LEU A 7 -6.12 -9.78 0.71
N ILE A 8 -5.77 -10.43 1.83
CA ILE A 8 -5.75 -9.78 3.15
C ILE A 8 -4.75 -8.64 3.17
N LEU A 9 -3.52 -8.88 2.68
CA LEU A 9 -2.47 -7.87 2.65
C LEU A 9 -2.81 -6.71 1.71
N LEU A 10 -3.34 -7.01 0.51
CA LEU A 10 -3.74 -6.00 -0.45
C LEU A 10 -4.86 -5.12 0.12
N THR A 11 -5.93 -5.74 0.64
CA THR A 11 -7.06 -5.00 1.21
C THR A 11 -6.63 -4.17 2.42
N GLY A 12 -5.81 -4.75 3.30
CA GLY A 12 -5.26 -4.05 4.47
C GLY A 12 -4.40 -2.84 4.09
N ALA A 13 -3.54 -2.99 3.08
CA ALA A 13 -2.70 -1.90 2.57
C ALA A 13 -3.54 -0.78 1.94
N LEU A 14 -4.59 -1.12 1.18
CA LEU A 14 -5.51 -0.14 0.60
C LEU A 14 -6.29 0.62 1.68
N LEU A 15 -6.77 -0.07 2.71
CA LEU A 15 -7.44 0.56 3.85
C LEU A 15 -6.49 1.50 4.60
N LEU A 16 -5.26 1.06 4.86
CA LEU A 16 -4.25 1.90 5.53
C LEU A 16 -3.88 3.13 4.69
N LEU A 17 -3.76 2.97 3.37
CA LEU A 17 -3.54 4.07 2.43
C LEU A 17 -4.70 5.08 2.49
N ALA A 18 -5.94 4.60 2.43
CA ALA A 18 -7.13 5.43 2.49
C ALA A 18 -7.20 6.21 3.81
N VAL A 19 -7.03 5.53 4.95
CA VAL A 19 -7.01 6.15 6.29
C VAL A 19 -5.89 7.19 6.38
N SER A 20 -4.67 6.84 5.96
CA SER A 20 -3.53 7.74 6.04
C SER A 20 -3.70 8.98 5.15
N ASN A 21 -4.33 8.84 3.98
CA ASN A 21 -4.67 9.96 3.09
C ASN A 21 -5.76 10.86 3.71
N ILE A 22 -6.78 10.29 4.34
CA ILE A 22 -7.81 11.09 5.05
C ILE A 22 -7.16 11.83 6.23
N MET A 23 -6.34 11.16 7.05
CA MET A 23 -5.68 11.78 8.20
C MET A 23 -4.73 12.89 7.78
N SER A 24 -3.97 12.70 6.71
CA SER A 24 -3.03 13.69 6.20
C SER A 24 -3.69 14.95 5.66
N ARG A 25 -4.98 14.90 5.30
CA ARG A 25 -5.75 16.07 4.85
C ARG A 25 -6.45 16.79 6.00
N ARG A 26 -6.41 16.26 7.22
CA ARG A 26 -7.01 16.92 8.38
C ARG A 26 -6.22 18.18 8.71
N PRO A 27 -6.91 19.33 8.91
CA PRO A 27 -6.25 20.57 9.27
C PRO A 27 -5.52 20.37 10.60
N SER A 28 -4.23 20.72 10.61
CA SER A 28 -3.42 20.67 11.83
C SER A 28 -3.44 22.00 12.54
N PRO A 29 -3.56 22.01 13.88
CA PRO A 29 -3.39 23.23 14.65
C PRO A 29 -1.96 23.76 14.46
N ILE A 30 -1.87 25.03 14.07
CA ILE A 30 -0.61 25.75 13.87
C ILE A 30 0.17 25.72 15.20
N GLY A 31 1.45 25.32 15.15
CA GLY A 31 2.34 25.28 16.32
C GLY A 31 2.43 23.93 17.04
N ARG A 32 1.70 22.89 16.60
CA ARG A 32 1.83 21.53 17.15
C ARG A 32 2.55 20.62 16.14
N VAL A 33 3.65 20.01 16.57
CA VAL A 33 4.34 18.98 15.77
C VAL A 33 3.42 17.77 15.62
N TRP A 34 3.24 17.29 14.39
CA TRP A 34 2.41 16.13 14.14
C TRP A 34 3.09 14.87 14.69
N PRO A 35 2.44 14.11 15.59
CA PRO A 35 3.09 12.94 16.21
C PRO A 35 3.16 11.74 15.26
N VAL A 36 2.28 11.69 14.25
CA VAL A 36 2.19 10.54 13.34
C VAL A 36 2.55 10.99 11.92
N PRO A 37 3.57 10.38 11.28
CA PRO A 37 4.00 10.73 9.94
C PRO A 37 3.10 10.07 8.88
N TYR A 38 1.87 10.58 8.70
CA TYR A 38 0.89 10.01 7.77
C TYR A 38 1.39 9.92 6.32
N ASN A 39 2.28 10.81 5.88
CA ASN A 39 2.90 10.75 4.55
C ASN A 39 3.81 9.53 4.37
N ALA A 40 4.59 9.18 5.41
CA ALA A 40 5.41 7.97 5.39
C ALA A 40 4.54 6.71 5.36
N LEU A 41 3.45 6.69 6.15
CA LEU A 41 2.48 5.61 6.14
C LEU A 41 1.78 5.47 4.78
N GLN A 42 1.43 6.58 4.13
CA GLN A 42 0.89 6.55 2.76
C GLN A 42 1.87 5.94 1.77
N PHE A 43 3.14 6.37 1.79
CA PHE A 43 4.16 5.86 0.87
C PHE A 43 4.34 4.34 1.01
N ILE A 44 4.48 3.85 2.25
CA ILE A 44 4.63 2.42 2.52
C ILE A 44 3.38 1.65 2.08
N SER A 45 2.19 2.15 2.44
CA SER A 45 0.92 1.49 2.09
C SER A 45 0.71 1.41 0.58
N LEU A 46 1.09 2.47 -0.15
CA LEU A 46 1.04 2.51 -1.61
C LEU A 46 2.01 1.51 -2.23
N LEU A 47 3.25 1.47 -1.75
CA LEU A 47 4.26 0.52 -2.22
C LEU A 47 3.80 -0.93 -2.04
N VAL A 48 3.30 -1.26 -0.84
CA VAL A 48 2.78 -2.60 -0.53
C VAL A 48 1.57 -2.93 -1.42
N SER A 49 0.66 -1.99 -1.63
CA SER A 49 -0.51 -2.18 -2.49
C SER A 49 -0.10 -2.52 -3.93
N ILE A 50 0.88 -1.80 -4.49
CA ILE A 50 1.39 -2.06 -5.85
C ILE A 50 2.06 -3.44 -5.91
N ALA A 51 2.90 -3.77 -4.93
CA ALA A 51 3.58 -5.07 -4.88
C ALA A 51 2.59 -6.24 -4.77
N MET A 52 1.56 -6.12 -3.92
CA MET A 52 0.53 -7.15 -3.77
C MET A 52 -0.38 -7.25 -4.97
N ALA A 53 -0.66 -6.13 -5.66
CA ALA A 53 -1.39 -6.16 -6.93
C ALA A 53 -0.60 -6.94 -8.00
N ALA A 54 0.70 -6.68 -8.14
CA ALA A 54 1.57 -7.45 -9.05
C ALA A 54 1.64 -8.94 -8.67
N HIS A 55 1.70 -9.25 -7.37
CA HIS A 55 1.66 -10.63 -6.90
C HIS A 55 0.32 -11.30 -7.19
N LEU A 56 -0.80 -10.59 -7.03
CA LEU A 56 -2.12 -11.10 -7.36
C LEU A 56 -2.25 -11.41 -8.85
N VAL A 57 -1.76 -10.53 -9.73
CA VAL A 57 -1.70 -10.80 -11.18
C VAL A 57 -0.92 -12.08 -11.43
N THR A 58 0.27 -12.22 -10.83
CA THR A 58 1.10 -13.42 -10.96
C THR A 58 0.39 -14.69 -10.50
N LEU A 59 -0.35 -14.62 -9.39
CA LEU A 59 -1.14 -15.76 -8.87
C LEU A 59 -2.28 -16.15 -9.81
N LEU A 60 -2.94 -15.19 -10.43
CA LEU A 60 -4.08 -15.43 -11.32
C LEU A 60 -3.64 -15.88 -12.72
N THR A 61 -2.51 -15.39 -13.23
CA THR A 61 -2.03 -15.70 -14.59
C THR A 61 -1.03 -16.85 -14.62
N GLY A 62 -0.42 -17.19 -13.49
CA GLY A 62 0.69 -18.14 -13.42
C GLY A 62 1.99 -17.62 -14.02
N THR A 63 2.01 -16.38 -14.52
CA THR A 63 3.19 -15.73 -15.13
C THR A 63 3.70 -14.65 -14.20
N PRO A 64 4.99 -14.68 -13.80
CA PRO A 64 5.56 -13.64 -12.96
C PRO A 64 5.47 -12.27 -13.64
N PHE A 65 5.11 -11.26 -12.86
CA PHE A 65 5.09 -9.87 -13.32
C PHE A 65 6.53 -9.39 -13.55
N ALA A 66 6.99 -9.47 -14.80
CA ALA A 66 8.36 -9.09 -15.17
C ALA A 66 8.52 -7.56 -15.29
N GLY A 67 9.52 -7.02 -14.59
CA GLY A 67 9.93 -5.62 -14.72
C GLY A 67 10.80 -5.38 -15.97
N ARG A 68 11.16 -4.12 -16.23
CA ARG A 68 12.01 -3.73 -17.39
C ARG A 68 13.38 -4.41 -17.43
N MET A 69 13.88 -4.91 -16.30
CA MET A 69 15.15 -5.64 -16.23
C MET A 69 15.02 -7.15 -16.38
N GLY A 70 13.81 -7.68 -16.62
CA GLY A 70 13.57 -9.08 -17.01
C GLY A 70 14.21 -10.10 -16.07
N ASN A 71 13.45 -10.52 -15.04
CA ASN A 71 13.64 -11.84 -14.45
C ASN A 71 12.28 -12.55 -14.50
#